data_AF-A0A518GRR1-F1
#
_entry.id   AF-A0A518GRR1-F1
#
_cell.length_a   1.000
_cell.length_b   1.000
_cell.length_c   1.000
_cell.angle_alpha   90.00
_cell.angle_beta   90.00
_cell.angle_gamma   90.00
#
_symmetry.space_group_name_H-M   'P 1'
#
loop_
_entity.id
_entity.type
_entity.pdbx_description
1 polymer ?
#
loop_
_entity_poly.entity_id
_entity_poly.type
_entity_poly.pdbx_seq_one_letter_code
_entity_poly.pdbx_strand_id
1 'polypeptide(L)'
;MNHEISYKVVKRLAAAEGYLELELPQAALSELNRIGDSGPFNAIEQLLRGEALTGLSQFDEAIEPLKKAADLFPAPMNRRAWASLSKCYASTGQDSLANEALVASQTEVASQGQPGVIVQVVMQPIFTAVLGNQVRQIQR
;
A
#
# COMPACT_ATOMS: atom_id res chain seq x y z
N MET A 1 8.45 -20.94 9.16
CA MET A 1 7.48 -20.13 9.92
C MET A 1 6.41 -19.71 8.92
N ASN A 2 5.27 -20.41 8.93
CA ASN A 2 4.20 -20.21 7.94
C ASN A 2 3.57 -18.84 8.19
N HIS A 3 3.74 -17.91 7.24
CA HIS A 3 3.06 -16.63 7.26
C HIS A 3 1.60 -16.85 6.87
N GLU A 4 0.81 -17.42 7.77
CA GLU A 4 -0.64 -17.25 7.67
C GLU A 4 -0.90 -15.75 7.82
N ILE A 5 -1.31 -15.12 6.72
CA ILE A 5 -1.88 -13.79 6.74
C ILE A 5 -2.97 -13.78 7.82
N SER A 6 -2.71 -13.09 8.93
CA SER A 6 -3.68 -13.05 10.00
C SER A 6 -4.85 -12.18 9.53
N TYR A 7 -6.04 -12.77 9.37
CA TYR A 7 -7.29 -12.04 9.12
C TYR A 7 -7.47 -10.82 10.04
N LYS A 8 -6.90 -10.87 11.25
CA LYS A 8 -6.88 -9.77 12.21
C LYS A 8 -6.13 -8.54 11.69
N VAL A 9 -5.03 -8.71 10.96
CA VAL A 9 -4.27 -7.61 10.34
C VAL A 9 -5.13 -6.92 9.28
N VAL A 10 -5.68 -7.69 8.35
CA VAL A 10 -6.55 -7.15 7.28
C VAL A 10 -7.75 -6.40 7.88
N LYS A 11 -8.40 -6.96 8.91
CA LYS A 11 -9.52 -6.30 9.60
C LYS A 11 -9.11 -4.96 10.25
N ARG A 12 -7.92 -4.89 10.86
CA ARG A 12 -7.43 -3.66 11.50
C ARG A 12 -7.06 -2.59 10.48
N LEU A 13 -6.43 -2.98 9.38
CA LEU A 13 -6.10 -2.07 8.28
C LEU A 13 -7.38 -1.49 7.67
N ALA A 14 -8.38 -2.34 7.40
CA ALA A 14 -9.68 -1.89 6.91
C ALA A 14 -10.39 -0.95 7.89
N ALA A 15 -10.34 -1.25 9.20
CA ALA A 15 -10.90 -0.36 10.22
C ALA A 15 -10.15 0.98 10.28
N ALA A 16 -8.82 0.97 10.23
CA ALA A 16 -8.00 2.18 10.24
C ALA A 16 -8.28 3.06 9.02
N GLU A 17 -8.38 2.48 7.83
CA GLU A 17 -8.75 3.21 6.61
C GLU A 17 -10.14 3.84 6.74
N GLY A 18 -11.15 3.08 7.19
CA GLY A 18 -12.50 3.63 7.42
C GLY A 18 -12.52 4.73 8.49
N TYR A 19 -11.69 4.65 9.54
CA TYR A 19 -11.57 5.74 10.50
C TYR A 19 -10.93 6.99 9.89
N LEU A 20 -9.96 6.85 8.98
CA LEU A 20 -9.38 8.00 8.28
C LEU A 20 -10.38 8.66 7.32
N GLU A 21 -11.19 7.87 6.63
CA GLU A 21 -12.29 8.39 5.78
C GLU A 21 -13.32 9.20 6.57
N LEU A 22 -13.48 8.89 7.86
CA LEU A 22 -14.35 9.60 8.79
C LEU A 22 -13.64 10.72 9.57
N GLU A 23 -12.40 11.06 9.21
CA GLU A 23 -11.57 12.07 9.89
C GLU A 23 -11.37 11.77 11.39
N LEU A 24 -11.26 10.48 11.75
CA LEU A 24 -11.00 9.99 13.11
C LEU A 24 -9.57 9.41 13.25
N PRO A 25 -8.51 10.22 13.08
CA PRO A 25 -7.14 9.71 12.97
C PRO A 25 -6.63 9.03 14.26
N GLN A 26 -7.11 9.45 15.44
CA GLN A 26 -6.75 8.80 16.69
C GLN A 26 -7.26 7.34 16.77
N ALA A 27 -8.47 7.09 16.26
CA ALA A 27 -9.04 5.74 16.23
C ALA A 27 -8.31 4.86 15.21
N ALA A 28 -7.95 5.43 14.05
CA ALA A 28 -7.12 4.75 13.06
C ALA A 28 -5.77 4.32 13.66
N LEU A 29 -5.05 5.26 14.30
CA LEU A 29 -3.75 4.98 14.91
C LEU A 29 -3.85 3.92 16.02
N SER A 30 -4.94 3.93 16.80
CA SER A 30 -5.21 2.91 17.81
C SER A 30 -5.32 1.51 17.21
N GLU A 31 -6.04 1.34 16.09
CA GLU A 31 -6.12 0.03 15.43
C GLU A 31 -4.77 -0.40 14.82
N LEU A 32 -4.03 0.53 14.23
CA LEU A 32 -2.70 0.26 13.66
C LEU A 32 -1.68 -0.13 14.74
N ASN A 33 -1.74 0.45 15.94
CA ASN A 33 -0.87 0.08 17.07
C ASN A 33 -1.09 -1.35 17.59
N ARG A 34 -2.20 -1.99 17.19
CA ARG A 34 -2.52 -3.38 17.57
C ARG A 34 -2.02 -4.40 16.54
N ILE A 35 -1.40 -3.94 15.45
CA ILE A 35 -0.72 -4.77 14.45
C ILE A 35 0.70 -5.01 14.96
N GLY A 36 1.05 -6.28 15.16
CA GLY A 36 2.41 -6.66 15.57
C GLY A 36 3.34 -6.85 14.38
N ASP A 37 2.89 -7.61 13.38
CA ASP A 37 3.58 -7.82 12.11
C ASP A 37 2.53 -7.79 10.98
N SER A 38 2.71 -6.89 10.03
CA SER A 38 1.85 -6.72 8.87
C SER A 38 2.26 -7.57 7.66
N GLY A 39 3.45 -8.18 7.69
CA GLY A 39 3.98 -9.01 6.61
C GLY A 39 3.84 -8.33 5.24
N PRO A 40 3.11 -8.94 4.27
CA PRO A 40 2.93 -8.36 2.94
C PRO A 40 2.13 -7.03 2.93
N PHE A 41 1.45 -6.68 4.03
CA PHE A 41 0.68 -5.45 4.16
C PHE A 41 1.48 -4.30 4.80
N ASN A 42 2.80 -4.43 4.95
CA ASN A 42 3.63 -3.38 5.56
C ASN A 42 3.47 -2.03 4.84
N ALA A 43 3.47 -2.01 3.50
CA ALA A 43 3.30 -0.79 2.71
C ALA A 43 2.01 -0.01 3.09
N ILE A 44 0.88 -0.72 3.17
CA ILE A 44 -0.42 -0.10 3.52
C ILE A 44 -0.48 0.29 5.00
N GLU A 45 0.11 -0.50 5.90
CA GLU A 45 0.18 -0.14 7.32
C GLU A 45 0.95 1.17 7.52
N GLN A 46 2.12 1.32 6.88
CA GLN A 46 2.93 2.53 6.98
C GLN A 46 2.23 3.74 6.38
N LEU A 47 1.50 3.56 5.27
CA LEU A 47 0.70 4.63 4.67
C LEU A 47 -0.38 5.13 5.63
N LEU A 48 -1.23 4.23 6.13
CA LEU A 48 -2.33 4.60 7.03
C LEU A 48 -1.80 5.19 8.35
N ARG A 49 -0.65 4.70 8.85
CA ARG A 49 -0.01 5.26 10.05
C ARG A 49 0.45 6.70 9.81
N GLY A 50 1.11 6.94 8.68
CA GLY A 50 1.55 8.26 8.28
C GLY A 50 0.40 9.25 8.11
N GLU A 51 -0.69 8.82 7.49
CA GLU A 51 -1.89 9.63 7.30
C GLU A 51 -2.63 9.91 8.62
N ALA A 52 -2.69 8.93 9.53
CA ALA A 52 -3.24 9.14 10.87
C ALA A 52 -2.43 10.19 11.64
N LEU A 53 -1.10 10.10 11.63
CA LEU A 53 -0.21 11.10 12.24
C LEU A 53 -0.38 12.48 11.59
N THR A 54 -0.50 12.53 10.27
CA THR A 54 -0.79 13.76 9.52
C THR A 54 -2.13 14.38 9.94
N GLY A 55 -3.18 13.55 10.12
CA GLY A 55 -4.49 13.98 10.61
C GLY A 55 -4.45 14.50 12.05
N LEU A 56 -3.50 14.04 12.85
CA LEU A 56 -3.20 14.53 14.20
C LEU A 56 -2.26 15.75 14.22
N SER A 57 -1.86 16.26 13.04
CA SER A 57 -0.87 17.33 12.89
C SER A 57 0.52 17.00 13.48
N GLN A 58 0.82 15.71 13.61
CA GLN A 58 2.13 15.18 14.03
C GLN A 58 2.99 14.96 12.77
N PHE A 59 3.34 16.05 12.11
CA PHE A 59 3.93 16.01 10.77
C PHE A 59 5.35 15.42 10.77
N ASP A 60 6.16 15.73 11.77
CA ASP A 60 7.52 15.18 11.88
C ASP A 60 7.50 13.65 12.04
N GLU A 61 6.62 13.12 12.90
CA GLU A 61 6.46 11.69 13.10
C GLU A 61 5.84 10.97 11.90
N ALA A 62 5.02 11.68 11.11
CA ALA A 62 4.38 11.14 9.91
C ALA A 62 5.37 10.87 8.76
N ILE A 63 6.49 11.62 8.69
CA ILE A 63 7.43 11.56 7.57
C ILE A 63 8.01 10.15 7.38
N GLU A 64 8.48 9.51 8.44
CA GLU A 64 9.16 8.22 8.32
C GLU A 64 8.24 7.07 7.85
N PRO A 65 7.02 6.88 8.42
CA PRO A 65 6.05 5.94 7.87
C PRO A 65 5.67 6.24 6.42
N LEU A 66 5.44 7.51 6.06
CA LEU A 66 5.06 7.86 4.70
C LEU A 66 6.19 7.63 3.69
N LYS A 67 7.46 7.87 4.06
CA LYS A 67 8.63 7.51 3.23
C LYS A 67 8.69 6.01 2.98
N LYS A 68 8.55 5.20 4.03
CA LYS A 68 8.50 3.74 3.89
C LYS A 68 7.37 3.29 2.96
N ALA A 69 6.18 3.88 3.11
CA ALA A 69 5.06 3.58 2.22
C ALA A 69 5.37 3.94 0.76
N ALA A 70 5.97 5.12 0.53
CA ALA A 70 6.33 5.59 -0.80
C ALA A 70 7.38 4.71 -1.49
N ASP A 71 8.33 4.16 -0.72
CA ASP A 71 9.38 3.25 -1.19
C ASP A 71 8.85 1.83 -1.46
N LEU A 72 7.91 1.35 -0.63
CA LEU A 72 7.37 0.00 -0.72
C LEU A 72 6.29 -0.16 -1.79
N PHE A 73 5.49 0.88 -2.04
CA PHE A 73 4.49 0.83 -3.11
C PHE A 73 5.13 1.04 -4.49
N PRO A 74 4.84 0.18 -5.48
CA PRO A 74 5.20 0.48 -6.86
C PRO A 74 4.38 1.68 -7.35
N ALA A 75 4.96 2.49 -8.25
CA ALA A 75 4.16 3.45 -9.00
C ALA A 75 3.10 2.70 -9.84
N PRO A 76 1.85 3.20 -9.92
CA PRO A 76 1.35 4.47 -9.41
C PRO A 76 0.74 4.43 -7.99
N MET A 77 0.85 3.32 -7.26
CA MET A 77 0.21 3.14 -5.95
C MET A 77 0.85 4.00 -4.86
N ASN A 78 2.12 4.39 -5.01
CA ASN A 78 2.82 5.27 -4.06
C ASN A 78 2.41 6.74 -4.12
N ARG A 79 1.59 7.16 -5.09
CA ARG A 79 1.17 8.58 -5.23
C ARG A 79 0.53 9.14 -3.96
N ARG A 80 -0.29 8.35 -3.29
CA ARG A 80 -0.97 8.74 -2.03
C ARG A 80 0.04 9.00 -0.91
N ALA A 81 1.09 8.19 -0.81
CA ALA A 81 2.18 8.38 0.15
C ALA A 81 2.98 9.66 -0.15
N TRP A 82 3.36 9.88 -1.42
CA TRP A 82 4.08 11.08 -1.85
C TRP A 82 3.28 12.37 -1.63
N ALA A 83 1.97 12.36 -1.90
CA ALA A 83 1.11 13.50 -1.65
C ALA A 83 1.05 13.85 -0.15
N SER A 84 0.93 12.83 0.70
CA SER A 84 0.95 13.00 2.15
C SER A 84 2.32 13.49 2.66
N LEU A 85 3.43 13.01 2.09
CA LEU A 85 4.78 13.51 2.40
C LEU A 85 4.94 14.98 2.06
N SER A 86 4.46 15.38 0.87
CA SER A 86 4.50 16.77 0.45
C SER A 86 3.84 17.69 1.49
N LYS A 87 2.66 17.30 1.98
CA LYS A 87 1.95 18.02 3.05
C LYS A 87 2.76 18.08 4.35
N CYS A 88 3.40 16.99 4.75
CA CYS A 88 4.22 16.95 5.97
C CYS A 88 5.46 17.83 5.84
N TYR A 89 6.16 17.78 4.71
CA TYR A 89 7.32 18.64 4.45
C TYR A 89 6.94 20.12 4.42
N ALA A 90 5.83 20.49 3.77
CA ALA A 90 5.35 21.86 3.78
C ALA A 90 5.03 22.33 5.21
N SER A 91 4.38 21.48 6.00
CA SER A 91 3.98 21.82 7.38
C SER A 91 5.16 21.93 8.35
N THR A 92 6.32 21.34 8.00
CA THR A 92 7.57 21.38 8.78
C THR A 92 8.58 22.39 8.21
N GLY A 93 8.21 23.17 7.17
CA GLY A 93 9.06 24.21 6.57
C GLY A 93 10.12 23.69 5.59
N GLN A 94 9.99 22.46 5.11
CA GLN A 94 10.90 21.82 4.17
C GLN A 94 10.42 21.99 2.71
N ASP A 95 10.28 23.23 2.24
CA ASP A 95 9.60 23.56 0.98
C ASP A 95 10.16 22.86 -0.28
N SER A 96 11.49 22.69 -0.36
CA SER A 96 12.12 21.96 -1.49
C SER A 96 11.64 20.51 -1.55
N LEU A 97 11.68 19.82 -0.42
CA LEU A 97 11.24 18.43 -0.31
C LEU A 97 9.73 18.30 -0.51
N ALA A 98 8.97 19.30 -0.07
CA ALA A 98 7.53 19.36 -0.30
C ALA A 98 7.21 19.40 -1.80
N ASN A 99 7.92 20.23 -2.56
CA ASN A 99 7.74 20.33 -4.01
C ASN A 99 8.20 19.06 -4.74
N GLU A 100 9.34 18.48 -4.34
CA GLU A 100 9.83 17.22 -4.90
C GLU A 100 8.82 16.08 -4.70
N ALA A 101 8.29 15.94 -3.47
CA ALA A 101 7.27 14.94 -3.15
C ALA A 101 5.95 15.21 -3.92
N LEU A 102 5.57 16.46 -4.12
CA LEU A 102 4.37 16.83 -4.89
C LEU A 102 4.51 16.48 -6.37
N VAL A 103 5.70 16.66 -6.94
CA VAL A 103 5.99 16.23 -8.31
C VAL A 103 5.94 14.71 -8.39
N ALA A 104 6.59 14.01 -7.46
CA ALA A 104 6.57 12.55 -7.40
C ALA A 104 5.14 11.96 -7.30
N SER A 105 4.24 12.64 -6.57
CA SER A 105 2.85 12.21 -6.45
C SER A 105 2.03 12.37 -7.73
N GLN A 106 2.47 13.21 -8.67
CA GLN A 106 1.79 13.47 -9.95
C GLN A 106 2.42 12.71 -11.10
N THR A 107 3.71 12.41 -11.01
CA THR A 107 4.41 11.68 -12.05
C THR A 107 3.92 10.24 -12.10
N GLU A 108 3.26 9.90 -13.21
CA GLU A 108 3.19 8.53 -13.69
C GLU A 108 4.59 8.16 -14.18
N VAL A 109 5.51 7.91 -13.25
CA VAL A 109 6.73 7.22 -13.63
C VAL A 109 6.27 5.79 -13.91
N ALA A 110 5.80 5.56 -15.15
CA ALA A 110 5.78 4.25 -15.75
C ALA A 110 7.14 3.66 -15.39
N SER A 111 7.12 2.65 -14.53
CA SER A 111 8.27 1.94 -14.02
C SER A 111 9.37 2.03 -15.06
N GLN A 112 10.42 2.81 -14.79
CA GLN A 112 11.63 2.72 -15.59
C GLN A 112 12.18 1.33 -15.29
N GLY A 113 11.65 0.33 -16.00
CA GLY A 113 12.42 -0.83 -16.34
C GLY A 113 13.71 -0.27 -16.91
N GLN A 114 14.83 -0.69 -16.33
CA GLN A 114 16.13 -0.44 -16.92
C GLN A 114 16.01 -0.67 -18.42
N PRO A 115 16.47 0.25 -19.29
CA PRO A 115 16.42 0.03 -20.73
C PRO A 115 17.10 -1.31 -21.03
N GLY A 116 16.30 -2.33 -21.38
CA GLY A 116 16.75 -3.71 -21.63
C GLY A 116 16.10 -4.83 -20.80
N VAL A 117 15.35 -4.56 -19.72
CA VAL A 117 14.70 -5.61 -18.92
C VAL A 117 13.21 -5.71 -19.25
N ILE A 118 12.84 -6.71 -20.05
CA ILE A 118 11.44 -7.06 -20.30
C ILE A 118 10.94 -7.89 -19.11
N VAL A 119 10.19 -7.28 -18.20
CA VAL A 119 9.51 -8.02 -17.11
C VAL A 119 8.22 -8.61 -17.65
N GLN A 120 8.24 -9.90 -18.00
CA GLN A 120 7.04 -10.61 -18.43
C GLN A 120 6.24 -11.04 -17.19
N VAL A 121 5.23 -10.24 -16.82
CA VAL A 121 4.28 -10.62 -15.76
C VAL A 121 3.32 -11.67 -16.31
N VAL A 122 3.49 -12.92 -15.89
CA VAL A 122 2.58 -14.03 -16.24
C VAL A 122 1.52 -14.15 -15.15
N MET A 123 0.29 -13.70 -15.44
CA MET A 123 -0.87 -13.93 -14.57
C MET A 123 -1.36 -15.36 -14.78
N GLN A 124 -1.06 -16.26 -13.85
CA GLN A 124 -1.61 -17.62 -13.87
C GLN A 124 -2.92 -17.67 -13.05
N PRO A 125 -4.00 -18.24 -13.60
CA PRO A 125 -5.20 -18.50 -12.80
C PRO A 125 -4.88 -19.54 -11.71
N ILE A 126 -5.41 -19.32 -10.51
CA ILE A 126 -5.20 -20.19 -9.33
C ILE A 126 -5.93 -21.54 -9.49
N PHE A 127 -6.81 -21.68 -10.49
CA PHE A 127 -7.52 -22.92 -10.79
C PHE A 127 -7.18 -23.44 -12.19
N THR A 128 -6.86 -24.73 -12.28
CA THR A 128 -6.71 -25.45 -13.56
C THR A 128 -7.98 -26.23 -13.82
N ALA A 129 -8.76 -25.83 -14.84
CA ALA A 129 -9.90 -26.64 -15.29
C ALA A 129 -9.37 -27.82 -16.11
N VAL A 130 -9.43 -29.03 -15.54
CA VAL A 130 -9.21 -30.27 -16.32
C VAL A 130 -10.49 -30.54 -17.11
N LEU A 131 -10.48 -30.25 -18.41
CA LEU A 131 -11.55 -30.70 -19.30
C LEU A 131 -11.44 -32.22 -19.46
N GLY A 132 -12.19 -32.96 -18.65
CA GLY A 132 -12.31 -34.42 -18.76
C GLY A 132 -12.94 -34.79 -20.10
N ASN A 133 -12.19 -35.47 -20.95
CA ASN A 133 -12.66 -35.97 -22.25
C ASN A 133 -13.64 -37.13 -22.01
N GLN A 134 -14.94 -36.87 -22.08
CA GLN A 134 -15.97 -37.91 -22.00
C GLN A 134 -16.05 -38.65 -23.34
N VAL A 135 -15.24 -39.69 -23.52
CA VAL A 135 -15.45 -40.68 -24.58
C VAL A 135 -16.66 -41.53 -24.19
N ARG A 136 -17.85 -41.18 -24.70
CA ARG A 136 -19.01 -42.08 -24.68
C ARG A 136 -18.77 -43.22 -25.67
N GLN A 137 -18.33 -44.37 -25.17
CA GLN A 137 -18.55 -45.63 -25.89
C GLN A 137 -20.04 -45.97 -25.78
N ILE A 138 -20.74 -45.84 -26.91
CA ILE A 138 -22.08 -46.42 -27.07
C ILE A 138 -21.84 -47.86 -27.49
N GLN A 139 -21.99 -48.80 -26.56
CA GLN A 139 -22.18 -50.21 -26.90
C GLN A 139 -23.60 -50.40 -27.44
N ARG A 140 -23.71 -50.88 -28.67
CA ARG A 140 -24.82 -51.70 -29.17
C ARG A 140 -24.27 -52.70 -30.17
#